data_AF-A0A8I1PIT0-F1
#
_entry.id   AF-A0A8I1PIT0-F1
#
_cell.length_a   1.000
_cell.length_b   1.000
_cell.length_c   1.000
_cell.angle_alpha   90.00
_cell.angle_beta   90.00
_cell.angle_gamma   90.00
#
_symmetry.space_group_name_H-M   'P 1'
#
loop_
_entity.id
_entity.type
_entity.pdbx_description
1 polymer ?
#
loop_
_entity_poly.entity_id
_entity_poly.type
_entity_poly.pdbx_seq_one_letter_code
_entity_poly.pdbx_strand_id
1 'polypeptide(L)'
;MNTDVGAGLEELLAVPYVMDVQAVRRDDGEWVCRVAYDELPGCVAEGRTPFDALTRLERLRVELLTEMHGAGVVPPAPRAPLRI
;
A
#
# COMPACT_ATOMS: atom_id res chain seq x y z
N MET A 1 10.99 23.58 -19.91
CA MET A 1 11.86 22.67 -19.13
C MET A 1 11.01 22.16 -18.00
N ASN A 2 10.44 20.96 -18.15
CA ASN A 2 9.56 20.36 -17.15
C ASN A 2 10.47 19.74 -16.10
N THR A 3 10.74 20.46 -15.01
CA THR A 3 11.46 19.93 -13.86
C THR A 3 10.57 18.88 -13.21
N ASP A 4 10.84 17.63 -13.56
CA ASP A 4 10.34 16.43 -12.88
C ASP A 4 11.00 16.36 -11.50
N VAL A 5 10.53 17.22 -10.60
CA VAL A 5 10.78 17.05 -9.17
C VAL A 5 9.88 15.90 -8.78
N GLY A 6 10.47 14.74 -8.49
CA GLY A 6 9.72 13.56 -8.06
C GLY A 6 8.69 13.96 -6.99
N ALA A 7 7.48 13.41 -7.09
CA ALA A 7 6.36 13.76 -6.22
C ALA A 7 6.80 13.81 -4.76
N GLY A 8 6.42 14.87 -4.05
CA GLY A 8 6.73 15.01 -2.62
C GLY A 8 6.16 13.84 -1.83
N LEU A 9 6.75 13.50 -0.67
CA LEU A 9 6.24 12.38 0.15
C LEU A 9 4.74 12.50 0.44
N GLU A 10 4.25 13.71 0.71
CA GLU A 10 2.83 13.98 0.90
C GLU A 10 1.98 13.60 -0.32
N GLU A 11 2.45 13.94 -1.53
CA GLU A 11 1.76 13.59 -2.77
C GLU A 11 1.75 12.08 -3.00
N LEU A 12 2.85 11.38 -2.68
CA LEU A 12 2.94 9.92 -2.74
C LEU A 12 1.97 9.24 -1.76
N LEU A 13 1.82 9.80 -0.56
CA LEU A 13 0.90 9.28 0.46
C LEU A 13 -0.58 9.56 0.13
N ALA A 14 -0.85 10.58 -0.69
CA ALA A 14 -2.20 10.90 -1.16
C ALA A 14 -2.68 10.01 -2.33
N VAL A 15 -1.81 9.17 -2.89
CA VAL A 15 -2.18 8.31 -4.01
C VAL A 15 -3.09 7.17 -3.54
N PRO A 16 -4.28 7.01 -4.15
CA PRO A 16 -5.17 5.90 -3.84
C PRO A 16 -4.66 4.60 -4.50
N TYR A 17 -4.61 3.53 -3.72
CA TYR A 17 -4.31 2.19 -4.22
C TYR A 17 -5.59 1.34 -4.20
N VAL A 18 -5.72 0.43 -5.17
CA VAL A 18 -6.81 -0.55 -5.20
C VAL A 18 -6.49 -1.66 -4.20
N MET A 19 -7.36 -1.81 -3.20
CA MET A 19 -7.21 -2.88 -2.22
C MET A 19 -7.86 -4.17 -2.72
N ASP A 20 -7.07 -5.22 -2.81
CA ASP A 20 -7.56 -6.60 -2.90
C ASP A 20 -7.84 -7.15 -1.50
N VAL A 21 -8.93 -7.89 -1.34
CA VAL A 21 -9.39 -8.43 -0.04
C VAL A 21 -9.82 -9.88 -0.22
N GLN A 22 -9.19 -10.79 0.52
CA GLN A 22 -9.42 -12.22 0.42
C GLN A 22 -9.54 -12.87 1.80
N ALA A 23 -10.45 -13.83 1.94
CA ALA A 23 -10.43 -14.76 3.05
C ALA A 23 -9.48 -15.91 2.72
N VAL A 24 -8.43 -16.07 3.51
CA VAL A 24 -7.39 -17.09 3.28
C VAL A 24 -7.34 -18.03 4.47
N ARG A 25 -7.26 -19.34 4.20
CA ARG A 25 -7.02 -20.35 5.22
C ARG A 25 -5.52 -20.60 5.33
N ARG A 26 -4.98 -20.45 6.54
CA ARG A 26 -3.58 -20.73 6.88
C ARG A 26 -3.34 -22.23 7.06
N ASP A 27 -2.07 -22.61 7.10
CA ASP A 27 -1.62 -23.99 7.26
C ASP A 27 -2.06 -24.62 8.59
N ASP A 28 -2.23 -23.81 9.63
CA ASP A 28 -2.77 -24.21 10.94
C ASP A 28 -4.30 -24.40 10.94
N GLY A 29 -4.95 -24.12 9.81
CA GLY A 29 -6.39 -24.20 9.62
C GLY A 29 -7.15 -22.94 10.03
N GLU A 30 -6.50 -21.91 10.57
CA GLU A 30 -7.11 -20.62 10.90
C GLU A 30 -7.50 -19.86 9.62
N TRP A 31 -8.65 -19.19 9.65
CA TRP A 31 -9.07 -18.27 8.59
C TRP A 31 -8.71 -16.84 8.96
N VAL A 32 -8.11 -16.13 8.01
CA VAL A 32 -7.71 -14.73 8.16
C VAL A 32 -8.19 -13.90 6.98
N CYS A 33 -8.31 -12.59 7.20
CA CYS A 33 -8.46 -11.62 6.13
C CYS A 33 -7.07 -11.22 5.64
N ARG A 34 -6.78 -11.48 4.37
CA ARG A 34 -5.61 -11.00 3.65
C ARG A 34 -6.02 -9.80 2.81
N VAL A 35 -5.24 -8.73 2.90
CA VAL A 35 -5.42 -7.52 2.10
C VAL A 35 -4.11 -7.16 1.40
N ALA A 36 -4.21 -6.58 0.22
CA ALA A 36 -3.04 -6.19 -0.58
C ALA A 36 -3.30 -4.93 -1.38
N TYR A 37 -2.24 -4.16 -1.61
CA TYR A 37 -2.17 -3.18 -2.69
C TYR A 37 -1.29 -3.77 -3.79
N ASP A 38 -1.90 -4.42 -4.79
CA ASP A 38 -1.15 -5.11 -5.86
C ASP A 38 -0.27 -4.15 -6.68
N GLU A 39 -0.69 -2.89 -6.76
CA GLU A 39 0.07 -1.79 -7.35
C GLU A 39 1.35 -1.46 -6.57
N LEU A 40 1.47 -1.85 -5.29
CA LEU A 40 2.64 -1.62 -4.45
C LEU A 40 3.26 -2.97 -4.02
N PRO A 41 4.28 -3.46 -4.75
CA PRO A 41 4.90 -4.76 -4.49
C PRO A 41 5.33 -4.93 -3.03
N GLY A 42 4.93 -6.06 -2.44
CA GLY A 42 5.21 -6.36 -1.03
C GLY A 42 4.26 -5.72 -0.02
N CYS A 43 3.35 -4.83 -0.45
CA CYS A 43 2.33 -4.25 0.41
C CYS A 43 1.16 -5.22 0.59
N VAL A 44 1.36 -6.21 1.45
CA VAL A 44 0.38 -7.26 1.78
C VAL A 44 0.34 -7.45 3.28
N ALA A 45 -0.86 -7.57 3.84
CA ALA A 45 -1.04 -7.82 5.27
C ALA A 45 -2.17 -8.82 5.54
N GLU A 46 -2.08 -9.49 6.69
CA GLU A 46 -3.11 -10.38 7.19
C GLU A 46 -3.54 -10.00 8.60
N GLY A 47 -4.82 -10.21 8.91
CA GLY A 47 -5.42 -9.96 10.21
C GLY A 47 -6.56 -10.94 10.51
N ARG A 48 -6.84 -11.13 11.80
CA ARG A 48 -8.01 -11.92 12.25
C ARG A 48 -9.32 -11.26 11.86
N THR A 49 -9.32 -9.93 11.75
CA THR A 49 -10.43 -9.14 11.24
C THR A 49 -10.00 -8.31 10.02
N PRO A 50 -10.95 -7.90 9.15
CA PRO A 50 -10.63 -6.99 8.05
C PRO A 50 -10.02 -5.66 8.51
N PHE A 51 -10.46 -5.12 9.65
CA PHE A 51 -9.90 -3.90 10.21
C PHE A 51 -8.45 -4.08 10.66
N ASP A 52 -8.13 -5.19 11.34
CA ASP A 52 -6.74 -5.48 11.73
C ASP A 52 -5.82 -5.60 10.52
N ALA A 53 -6.31 -6.28 9.46
CA ALA A 53 -5.58 -6.46 8.22
C ALA A 53 -5.33 -5.11 7.52
N LEU A 54 -6.38 -4.27 7.42
CA LEU A 54 -6.30 -2.92 6.85
C LEU A 54 -5.35 -2.02 7.65
N THR A 55 -5.45 -1.97 8.98
CA THR A 55 -4.56 -1.15 9.81
C THR A 55 -3.08 -1.52 9.59
N ARG A 56 -2.79 -2.82 9.46
CA ARG A 56 -1.43 -3.30 9.17
C ARG A 56 -0.99 -2.92 7.75
N LEU A 57 -1.88 -3.06 6.77
CA LEU A 57 -1.62 -2.69 5.38
C LEU A 57 -1.32 -1.20 5.22
N GLU A 58 -2.11 -0.33 5.84
CA GLU A 58 -1.92 1.12 5.77
C GLU A 58 -0.58 1.54 6.37
N ARG A 59 -0.20 0.93 7.49
CA ARG A 59 1.12 1.19 8.10
C ARG A 59 2.25 0.76 7.16
N LEU A 60 2.15 -0.44 6.58
CA LEU A 60 3.14 -0.96 5.64
C LEU A 60 3.24 -0.08 4.39
N ARG A 61 2.11 0.43 3.87
CA ARG A 61 2.10 1.38 2.75
C ARG A 61 2.92 2.64 3.06
N VAL A 62 2.71 3.23 4.23
CA VAL A 62 3.45 4.45 4.65
C VAL A 62 4.94 4.15 4.78
N GLU A 63 5.31 3.02 5.39
CA GLU A 63 6.70 2.59 5.55
C GLU A 63 7.38 2.42 4.17
N LEU A 64 6.79 1.64 3.27
CA LEU A 64 7.32 1.41 1.92
C LEU A 64 7.47 2.69 1.10
N LEU A 65 6.46 3.56 1.09
CA LEU A 65 6.52 4.81 0.32
C LEU A 65 7.55 5.79 0.89
N THR A 66 7.70 5.83 2.21
CA THR A 66 8.74 6.64 2.86
C THR A 66 10.14 6.14 2.52
N GLU A 67 10.35 4.82 2.52
CA GLU A 67 11.62 4.20 2.13
C GLU A 67 11.95 4.46 0.66
N MET A 68 10.99 4.25 -0.26
CA MET A 68 11.17 4.53 -1.68
C MET A 68 11.51 6.00 -1.93
N HIS A 69 10.79 6.92 -1.28
CA HIS A 69 11.06 8.36 -1.37
C HIS A 69 12.46 8.71 -0.89
N GLY A 70 12.87 8.19 0.28
CA GLY A 70 14.22 8.40 0.84
C GLY A 70 15.34 7.84 -0.06
N ALA A 71 15.05 6.78 -0.81
CA ALA A 71 15.97 6.18 -1.77
C ALA A 71 15.94 6.86 -3.17
N GLY A 72 15.05 7.83 -3.40
CA GLY A 72 14.84 8.43 -4.72
C GLY A 72 14.23 7.46 -5.75
N VAL A 73 13.62 6.38 -5.29
CA VAL A 73 12.92 5.40 -6.13
C VAL A 73 11.49 5.87 -6.34
N VAL A 74 11.06 5.92 -7.60
CA VAL A 74 9.67 6.25 -7.94
C VAL A 74 8.80 5.00 -7.70
N PRO A 75 7.79 5.04 -6.83
CA PRO A 75 6.85 3.93 -6.65
C PRO A 75 6.12 3.62 -7.97
N PRO A 76 5.63 2.39 -8.18
CA PRO A 76 4.85 2.06 -9.36
C PRO A 76 3.66 3.02 -9.46
N ALA A 77 3.42 3.59 -10.65
CA ALA A 77 2.40 4.60 -10.84
C ALA A 77 1.00 4.00 -10.60
N PRO A 78 0.31 4.35 -9.50
CA PRO A 78 -1.01 3.84 -9.19
C PRO A 78 -2.07 4.71 -9.87
N ARG A 79 -3.33 4.33 -9.70
CA ARG A 79 -4.49 5.17 -10.05
C ARG A 79 -4.25 6.64 -9.65
N ALA A 80 -4.66 7.57 -10.52
CA ALA A 80 -4.41 9.00 -10.30
C ALA A 80 -4.89 9.47 -8.89
N PRO A 81 -4.14 10.36 -8.21
CA PRO A 81 -4.51 10.89 -6.89
C PRO A 81 -5.95 11.39 -6.86
N LEU A 82 -6.69 11.04 -5.79
CA LEU A 82 -7.99 11.63 -5.57
C LEU A 82 -7.78 13.08 -5.15
N ARG A 83 -8.11 14.03 -6.03
CA ARG A 83 -8.24 15.43 -5.65
C ARG A 83 -9.69 15.64 -5.17
N ILE A 84 -9.85 15.82 -3.86
CA ILE A 84 -11.11 16.25 -3.23
C ILE A 84 -11.23 17.77 -3.25
#